data_AF-A0A8H7M9C0-F1
#
_entry.id   AF-A0A8H7M9C0-F1
#
_cell.length_a   1.000
_cell.length_b   1.000
_cell.length_c   1.000
_cell.angle_alpha   90.00
_cell.angle_beta   90.00
_cell.angle_gamma   90.00
#
_symmetry.space_group_name_H-M   'P 1'
#
loop_
_entity.id
_entity.type
_entity.pdbx_description
1 polymer ?
#
loop_
_entity_poly.entity_id
_entity_poly.type
_entity_poly.pdbx_seq_one_letter_code
_entity_poly.pdbx_strand_id
1 'polypeptide(L)'
;MQVSDIRRRLLIAAAVGAGVAIAVPIMIATFGFGPAGVAAGSAAAAWQSIVYGALFPAGSVFAILQFLGATAGAAQFGAGLGGLAAFGVIVGDSA
;
A
#
# COMPACT_ATOMS: atom_id res chain seq x y z
N MET A 1 -0.43 -28.75 -18.76
CA MET A 1 -0.33 -27.28 -18.87
C MET A 1 0.86 -26.96 -19.77
N GLN A 2 0.66 -26.26 -20.88
CA GLN A 2 1.76 -25.96 -21.81
C GLN A 2 2.63 -24.83 -21.23
N VAL A 3 3.92 -24.79 -21.59
CA VAL A 3 4.89 -23.80 -21.07
C VAL A 3 4.45 -22.35 -21.35
N SER A 4 3.67 -22.13 -22.43
CA SER A 4 3.06 -20.84 -22.77
C SER A 4 2.07 -20.33 -21.72
N ASP A 5 1.28 -21.22 -21.12
CA ASP A 5 0.23 -20.87 -20.16
C ASP A 5 0.84 -20.42 -18.83
N ILE A 6 1.87 -21.13 -18.38
CA ILE A 6 2.64 -20.79 -17.16
C ILE A 6 3.32 -19.43 -17.31
N ARG A 7 3.96 -19.15 -18.46
CA ARG A 7 4.60 -17.85 -18.71
C ARG A 7 3.59 -16.72 -18.66
N ARG A 8 2.43 -16.88 -19.30
CA ARG A 8 1.36 -15.87 -19.31
C ARG A 8 0.86 -15.59 -17.89
N ARG A 9 0.67 -16.64 -17.07
CA ARG A 9 0.23 -16.51 -15.67
C ARG A 9 1.24 -15.76 -14.81
N LEU A 10 2.52 -16.12 -14.93
CA LEU A 10 3.60 -15.44 -14.19
C LEU A 10 3.71 -13.96 -14.58
N LEU A 11 3.53 -13.63 -15.86
CA LEU A 11 3.52 -12.24 -16.32
C LEU A 11 2.37 -11.42 -15.72
N ILE A 12 1.16 -12.00 -15.67
CA ILE A 12 -0.01 -11.33 -15.06
C ILE A 12 0.20 -11.15 -13.56
N ALA A 13 0.66 -12.19 -12.86
CA ALA A 13 0.92 -12.13 -11.42
C ALA A 13 2.00 -11.09 -11.09
N ALA A 14 3.09 -11.04 -11.87
CA ALA A 14 4.14 -10.05 -11.71
C ALA A 14 3.63 -8.62 -11.97
N ALA A 15 2.80 -8.42 -13.00
CA ALA A 15 2.21 -7.11 -13.31
C ALA A 15 1.27 -6.63 -12.19
N VAL A 16 0.41 -7.52 -11.68
CA VAL A 16 -0.49 -7.21 -10.57
C VAL A 16 0.30 -6.92 -9.29
N GLY A 17 1.29 -7.76 -8.97
CA GLY A 17 2.12 -7.56 -7.79
C GLY A 17 2.93 -6.28 -7.83
N ALA A 18 3.57 -5.97 -8.97
CA ALA A 18 4.30 -4.72 -9.16
C ALA A 18 3.36 -3.51 -9.12
N GLY A 19 2.17 -3.61 -9.73
CA GLY A 19 1.15 -2.57 -9.71
C GLY A 19 0.72 -2.23 -8.28
N VAL A 20 0.41 -3.24 -7.46
CA VAL A 20 0.05 -3.04 -6.05
C VAL A 20 1.23 -2.50 -5.24
N ALA A 21 2.44 -3.01 -5.48
CA ALA A 21 3.64 -2.57 -4.77
C ALA A 21 3.98 -1.09 -4.98
N ILE A 22 3.63 -0.55 -6.14
CA ILE A 22 3.85 0.87 -6.48
C ILE A 22 2.62 1.72 -6.08
N ALA A 23 1.41 1.22 -6.32
CA ALA A 23 0.19 1.97 -6.06
C ALA A 23 0.00 2.26 -4.56
N VAL A 24 0.27 1.31 -3.68
CA VAL A 24 0.09 1.46 -2.22
C VAL A 24 0.91 2.62 -1.64
N PRO A 25 2.24 2.72 -1.84
CA PRO A 25 3.03 3.84 -1.33
C PRO A 25 2.64 5.17 -1.96
N ILE A 26 2.28 5.19 -3.26
CA ILE A 26 1.78 6.40 -3.92
C ILE A 26 0.48 6.86 -3.26
N MET A 27 -0.46 5.95 -3.00
CA MET A 27 -1.72 6.27 -2.35
C MET A 27 -1.46 6.87 -0.96
N ILE A 28 -0.62 6.24 -0.14
CA ILE A 28 -0.24 6.77 1.18
C ILE A 28 0.34 8.19 1.09
N ALA A 29 1.24 8.44 0.13
CA ALA A 29 1.82 9.76 -0.10
C ALA A 29 0.77 10.80 -0.57
N THR A 30 -0.13 10.43 -1.49
CA THR A 30 -1.18 11.33 -2.00
C THR A 30 -2.25 11.66 -0.95
N PHE A 31 -2.52 10.75 -0.01
CA PHE A 31 -3.36 11.05 1.15
C PHE A 31 -2.74 12.11 2.07
N GLY A 32 -1.43 12.34 1.96
CA GLY A 32 -0.71 13.36 2.70
C GLY A 32 0.27 12.82 3.73
N PHE A 33 0.48 11.51 3.80
CA PHE A 33 1.46 10.91 4.71
C PHE A 33 2.83 10.85 4.02
N GLY A 34 3.71 11.80 4.35
CA GLY A 34 5.06 11.88 3.79
C GLY A 34 6.18 11.79 4.84
N PRO A 35 7.45 11.86 4.39
CA PRO A 35 8.63 11.76 5.26
C PRO A 35 8.69 12.86 6.33
N ALA A 36 8.18 14.05 6.00
CA ALA A 36 8.06 15.19 6.93
C ALA A 36 6.79 15.12 7.79
N GLY A 37 5.97 14.09 7.60
CA GLY A 37 4.71 13.84 8.27
C GLY A 37 3.47 14.20 7.46
N VAL A 38 2.36 14.47 8.16
CA VAL A 38 1.08 14.81 7.53
C VAL A 38 1.19 16.17 6.85
N ALA A 39 1.03 16.21 5.53
CA ALA A 39 1.02 17.45 4.77
C ALA A 39 -0.16 18.33 5.21
N ALA A 40 0.11 19.57 5.60
CA ALA A 40 -0.92 20.53 5.98
C ALA A 40 -1.89 20.76 4.80
N GLY A 41 -3.20 20.67 5.05
CA GLY A 41 -4.24 20.78 4.02
C GLY A 41 -4.51 19.50 3.21
N SER A 42 -3.86 18.38 3.53
CA SER A 42 -4.13 17.08 2.88
C SER A 42 -5.37 16.38 3.44
N ALA A 43 -5.82 15.34 2.74
CA ALA A 43 -6.89 14.45 3.21
C ALA A 43 -6.57 13.85 4.60
N ALA A 44 -5.30 13.56 4.88
CA ALA A 44 -4.84 13.12 6.19
C ALA A 44 -4.99 14.22 7.27
N ALA A 45 -4.71 15.49 6.94
CA ALA A 45 -4.93 16.61 7.86
C ALA A 45 -6.43 16.81 8.15
N ALA A 46 -7.28 16.70 7.13
CA ALA A 46 -8.73 16.75 7.29
C ALA A 46 -9.24 15.58 8.15
N TRP A 47 -8.74 14.37 7.90
CA TRP A 47 -9.10 13.19 8.69
C TRP A 47 -8.69 13.33 10.15
N GLN A 48 -7.47 13.80 10.43
CA GLN A 48 -7.03 14.10 11.78
C GLN A 48 -7.98 15.09 12.45
N SER A 49 -8.30 16.20 11.78
CA SER A 49 -9.20 17.23 12.33
C SER A 49 -10.62 16.72 12.60
N ILE A 50 -11.15 15.83 11.76
CA ILE A 50 -12.54 15.35 11.85
C ILE A 50 -12.67 14.22 12.89
N VAL A 51 -11.73 13.28 12.90
CA VAL A 51 -11.86 12.02 13.65
C VAL A 51 -11.10 12.04 14.98
N TYR A 52 -9.96 12.73 15.03
CA TYR A 52 -9.07 12.73 16.20
C TYR A 52 -8.91 14.12 16.84
N GLY A 53 -9.32 15.19 16.16
CA GLY A 53 -9.05 16.56 16.59
C GLY A 53 -7.54 16.84 16.60
N ALA A 54 -7.00 17.29 17.74
CA ALA A 54 -5.58 17.61 17.87
C ALA A 54 -4.69 16.39 18.18
N LEU A 55 -5.25 15.32 18.77
CA LEU A 55 -4.50 14.19 19.30
C LEU A 55 -5.06 12.88 18.78
N PHE A 56 -4.24 12.10 18.07
CA PHE A 56 -4.58 10.75 17.64
C PHE A 56 -3.96 9.71 18.59
N PRO A 57 -4.67 8.62 18.93
CA PRO A 57 -4.15 7.57 19.78
C PRO A 57 -2.91 6.91 19.17
N ALA A 58 -1.90 6.63 20.00
CA ALA A 58 -0.77 5.79 19.61
C ALA A 58 -1.27 4.38 19.25
N GLY A 59 -0.84 3.87 18.08
CA GLY A 59 -1.30 2.58 17.55
C GLY A 59 -2.61 2.64 16.75
N SER A 60 -3.23 3.81 16.58
CA SER A 60 -4.32 3.98 15.63
C SER A 60 -3.86 3.76 14.18
N VAL A 61 -4.80 3.44 13.29
CA VAL A 61 -4.54 3.31 11.84
C VAL A 61 -3.84 4.58 11.31
N PHE A 62 -4.21 5.75 11.81
CA PHE A 62 -3.57 7.02 11.47
C PHE A 62 -2.10 7.07 11.91
N ALA A 63 -1.79 6.65 13.14
CA ALA A 63 -0.40 6.58 13.63
C ALA A 63 0.45 5.59 12.82
N ILE A 64 -0.15 4.47 12.39
CA ILE A 64 0.52 3.48 11.52
C ILE A 64 0.79 4.10 10.14
N LEU A 65 -0.19 4.74 9.51
CA LEU A 65 -0.02 5.39 8.22
C LEU A 65 1.01 6.53 8.27
N GLN A 66 1.02 7.28 9.37
CA GLN A 66 2.02 8.30 9.64
C GLN A 66 3.43 7.70 9.79
N PHE A 67 3.58 6.59 10.51
CA PHE A 67 4.84 5.87 10.61
C PHE A 67 5.30 5.32 9.24
N LEU A 68 4.38 4.77 8.45
CA LEU A 68 4.66 4.25 7.12
C LEU A 68 5.06 5.36 6.15
N GLY A 69 4.43 6.54 6.21
CA GLY A 69 4.79 7.71 5.41
C GLY A 69 6.10 8.37 5.85
N ALA A 70 6.39 8.37 7.15
CA ALA A 70 7.62 8.93 7.72
C ALA A 70 8.87 8.07 7.43
N THR A 71 8.68 6.80 7.08
CA THR A 71 9.77 5.82 6.87
C THR A 71 9.73 5.21 5.48
N ALA A 72 10.68 4.31 5.16
CA ALA A 72 10.55 3.43 4.00
C ALA A 72 9.42 2.39 4.14
N GLY A 73 8.68 2.41 5.25
CA GLY A 73 7.62 1.47 5.57
C GLY A 73 6.51 1.43 4.53
N ALA A 74 6.14 2.55 3.92
CA ALA A 74 5.14 2.56 2.84
C ALA A 74 5.57 1.70 1.63
N ALA A 75 6.85 1.71 1.27
CA ALA A 75 7.38 0.90 0.17
C ALA A 75 7.45 -0.58 0.55
N GLN A 76 7.88 -0.89 1.78
CA GLN A 76 7.93 -2.26 2.30
C GLN A 76 6.52 -2.86 2.43
N PHE A 77 5.56 -2.07 2.89
CA PHE A 77 4.15 -2.45 2.98
C PHE A 77 3.52 -2.67 1.61
N GLY A 78 3.79 -1.77 0.66
CA GLY A 78 3.41 -1.95 -0.74
C GLY A 78 3.97 -3.25 -1.32
N ALA A 79 5.27 -3.49 -1.16
CA ALA A 79 5.91 -4.71 -1.63
C ALA A 79 5.31 -5.97 -1.01
N GLY A 80 5.00 -5.96 0.30
CA GLY A 80 4.33 -7.06 0.99
C GLY A 80 2.93 -7.36 0.42
N LEU A 81 2.12 -6.32 0.22
CA LEU A 81 0.79 -6.47 -0.40
C LEU A 81 0.89 -6.88 -1.87
N GLY A 82 1.88 -6.38 -2.60
CA GLY A 82 2.15 -6.77 -3.99
C GLY A 82 2.51 -8.24 -4.11
N GLY A 83 3.35 -8.76 -3.21
CA GLY A 83 3.67 -10.18 -3.13
C GLY A 83 2.43 -11.05 -2.87
N LEU A 84 1.57 -10.63 -1.93
CA LEU A 84 0.31 -11.32 -1.64
C LEU A 84 -0.66 -11.29 -2.82
N ALA A 85 -0.79 -10.16 -3.51
CA ALA A 85 -1.64 -10.03 -4.69
C ALA A 85 -1.14 -10.93 -5.84
N ALA A 86 0.16 -10.92 -6.11
CA ALA A 86 0.76 -11.81 -7.11
C ALA A 86 0.53 -13.29 -6.76
N PHE A 87 0.71 -13.66 -5.49
CA PHE A 87 0.44 -15.02 -5.02
C PHE A 87 -1.03 -15.40 -5.19
N GLY A 88 -1.96 -14.51 -4.85
CA GLY A 88 -3.39 -14.71 -5.04
C GLY A 88 -3.78 -14.95 -6.50
N VAL A 89 -3.16 -14.24 -7.45
CA VAL A 89 -3.37 -14.47 -8.90
C VAL A 89 -2.87 -15.84 -9.34
N ILE A 90 -1.72 -16.30 -8.82
CA ILE A 90 -1.16 -17.61 -9.16
C ILE A 90 -2.03 -18.74 -8.59
N VAL A 91 -2.45 -18.62 -7.32
CA VAL A 91 -3.21 -19.66 -6.63
C VAL A 91 -4.68 -19.67 -7.04
N GLY A 92 -5.31 -18.51 -7.21
CA GLY A 92 -6.72 -18.40 -7.58
C GLY A 92 -7.04 -18.94 -8.97
N ASP A 93 -6.08 -18.92 -9.89
CA ASP A 93 -6.19 -19.50 -11.24
C ASP A 93 -5.81 -21.00 -11.28
N SER A 94 -5.59 -21.61 -10.09
CA SER A 94 -5.26 -23.02 -9.90
C SER A 94 -6.41 -23.83 -9.25
N ALA A 95 -7.49 -23.16 -8.83
CA ALA A 95 -8.72 -23.74 -8.28
C ALA A 95 -9.79 -23.90 -9.37
#